data_AF-L8LWE7-F1
#
_entry.id   AF-L8LWE7-F1
#
_cell.length_a   1.000
_cell.length_b   1.000
_cell.length_c   1.000
_cell.angle_alpha   90.00
_cell.angle_beta   90.00
_cell.angle_gamma   90.00
#
_symmetry.space_group_name_H-M   'P 1'
#
loop_
_entity.id
_entity.type
_entity.pdbx_description
1 polymer ?
#
loop_
_entity_poly.entity_id
_entity_poly.type
_entity_poly.pdbx_seq_one_letter_code
_entity_poly.pdbx_strand_id
1 'polypeptide(L)'
;MQDLIKNSEQSPFDSIKRYDQYGSEFWDGRDLMPLLGYRKWERFSSVIKKGIISATAQDLDVDSNFEHFPEEGSVKTLRENYRLTRVACYLIAQNGDVRKSEIALAQGYFASQTVRAENIIPHQSDRIRELELHNENLRLQVQANESLKALTAHREYIVTSLPKPVCDRILGVTEVKEIEYRDRIVVEEELVNDGSTVNKSELCKRYGYYTSKGHSDYRALNRFLAEVGADKKEDFWDSTMAIRTNKEFKREYLPMLDKYFQNGNRQMYLGE
;
A
#
# COMPACT_ATOMS: atom_id res chain seq x y z
N MET A 1 7.51 41.36 -17.40
CA MET A 1 7.31 41.92 -16.04
C MET A 1 7.61 40.84 -15.00
N GLN A 2 8.88 40.45 -14.86
CA GLN A 2 9.34 39.51 -13.81
C GLN A 2 10.67 39.98 -13.20
N ASP A 3 10.87 41.30 -13.14
CA ASP A 3 12.04 41.96 -12.54
C ASP A 3 11.65 42.88 -11.38
N LEU A 4 10.82 42.40 -10.46
CA LEU A 4 10.46 43.15 -9.25
C LEU A 4 10.42 42.18 -8.07
N ILE A 5 11.21 42.49 -7.04
CA ILE A 5 11.51 41.74 -5.81
C ILE A 5 12.77 40.87 -5.89
N LYS A 6 13.95 41.51 -5.90
CA LYS A 6 15.20 40.98 -5.31
C LYS A 6 16.20 42.13 -5.30
N ASN A 7 16.21 42.95 -4.25
CA ASN A 7 17.39 43.75 -3.82
C ASN A 7 17.10 44.74 -2.66
N SER A 8 16.55 44.27 -1.54
CA SER A 8 16.48 45.11 -0.32
C SER A 8 16.75 44.39 1.02
N GLU A 9 17.14 43.12 1.06
CA GLU A 9 17.15 42.33 2.33
C GLU A 9 18.38 41.43 2.55
N GLN A 10 19.56 41.77 2.02
CA GLN A 10 20.78 40.99 2.33
C GLN A 10 21.41 41.51 3.63
N SER A 11 21.43 40.65 4.65
CA SER A 11 22.07 40.92 5.93
C SER A 11 23.54 41.28 5.73
N PRO A 12 24.14 42.18 6.53
CA PRO A 12 25.58 42.43 6.46
C PRO A 12 26.42 41.17 6.72
N PHE A 13 25.86 40.18 7.40
CA PHE A 13 26.52 38.88 7.60
C PHE A 13 26.49 38.01 6.33
N ASP A 14 25.53 38.19 5.43
CA ASP A 14 25.51 37.48 4.14
C ASP A 14 26.60 37.98 3.18
N SER A 15 27.00 39.25 3.27
CA SER A 15 28.00 39.83 2.36
C SER A 15 29.43 39.34 2.62
N ILE A 16 29.71 38.87 3.84
CA ILE A 16 31.01 38.30 4.23
C ILE A 16 30.98 36.77 4.35
N LYS A 17 29.84 36.15 4.01
CA LYS A 17 29.69 34.69 4.03
C LYS A 17 30.50 34.08 2.89
N ARG A 18 31.26 33.03 3.21
CA ARG A 18 32.10 32.29 2.26
C ARG A 18 31.70 30.82 2.28
N TYR A 19 32.14 30.06 1.27
CA TYR A 19 31.92 28.62 1.16
C TYR A 19 33.27 27.92 0.98
N ASP A 20 33.44 26.77 1.64
CA ASP A 20 34.60 25.93 1.45
C ASP A 20 34.49 25.07 0.17
N GLN A 21 35.51 24.24 -0.09
CA GLN A 21 35.54 23.34 -1.24
C GLN A 21 34.44 22.26 -1.23
N TYR A 22 33.80 22.03 -0.08
CA TYR A 22 32.71 21.07 0.11
C TYR A 22 31.34 21.76 0.11
N GLY A 23 31.28 23.08 -0.07
CA GLY A 23 30.05 23.86 -0.04
C GLY A 23 29.54 24.18 1.37
N SER A 24 30.34 23.96 2.41
CA SER A 24 30.03 24.37 3.78
C SER A 24 30.30 25.87 3.94
N GLU A 25 29.33 26.58 4.48
CA GLU A 25 29.49 28.02 4.72
C GLU A 25 30.31 28.34 5.97
N PHE A 26 31.08 29.42 5.90
CA PHE A 26 31.87 29.93 6.99
C PHE A 26 32.03 31.45 6.93
N TRP A 27 32.47 32.02 8.05
CA TRP A 27 32.82 33.42 8.20
C TRP A 27 34.27 33.56 8.66
N ASP A 28 34.94 34.58 8.14
CA ASP A 28 36.27 34.96 8.59
C ASP A 28 36.17 35.83 9.85
N GLY A 29 36.95 35.51 10.88
CA GLY A 29 36.94 36.24 12.14
C GLY A 29 37.29 37.73 12.00
N ARG A 30 38.18 38.08 11.06
CA ARG A 30 38.57 39.48 10.82
C ARG A 30 37.47 40.27 10.13
N ASP A 31 36.72 39.63 9.23
CA ASP A 31 35.57 40.25 8.56
C ASP A 31 34.36 40.38 9.49
N LEU A 32 34.17 39.39 10.38
CA LEU A 32 33.07 39.36 11.33
C LEU A 32 33.24 40.39 12.47
N MET A 33 34.47 40.61 12.93
CA MET A 33 34.82 41.52 14.02
C MET A 33 34.17 42.93 13.92
N PRO A 34 34.31 43.67 12.81
CA PRO A 34 33.71 45.00 12.67
C PRO A 34 32.18 44.96 12.64
N LEU A 35 31.59 43.92 12.05
CA LEU A 35 30.13 43.75 12.00
C LEU A 35 29.52 43.46 13.37
N LEU A 36 30.31 42.97 14.32
CA LEU A 36 29.93 42.77 15.72
C LEU A 36 30.29 43.97 16.61
N GLY A 37 30.75 45.08 16.02
CA GLY A 37 31.04 46.33 16.73
C GLY A 37 32.34 46.31 17.54
N TYR A 38 33.29 45.42 17.22
CA TYR A 38 34.61 45.40 17.84
C TYR A 38 35.65 46.09 16.95
N ARG A 39 36.42 47.01 17.52
CA ARG A 39 37.48 47.76 16.81
C ARG A 39 38.88 47.17 17.01
N LYS A 40 39.07 46.41 18.09
CA LYS A 40 40.36 45.86 18.52
C LYS A 40 40.28 44.35 18.56
N TRP A 41 41.24 43.67 17.93
CA TRP A 41 41.27 42.21 17.85
C TRP A 41 41.31 41.55 19.21
N GLU A 42 42.07 42.10 20.16
CA GLU A 42 42.23 41.52 21.49
C GLU A 42 40.89 41.43 22.23
N ARG A 43 40.01 42.41 22.00
CA ARG A 43 38.65 42.42 22.56
C ARG A 43 37.78 41.37 21.89
N PHE A 44 37.91 41.22 20.57
CA PHE A 44 37.12 40.24 19.83
C PHE A 44 37.59 38.80 20.07
N SER A 45 38.90 38.54 20.06
CA SER A 45 39.53 37.27 20.42
C SER A 45 39.11 36.81 21.82
N SER A 46 38.96 37.73 22.78
CA SER A 46 38.40 37.38 24.10
C SER A 46 36.96 36.88 24.03
N VAL A 47 36.15 37.33 23.07
CA VAL A 47 34.77 36.88 22.89
C VAL A 47 34.75 35.54 22.13
N ILE A 48 35.62 35.37 21.13
CA ILE A 48 35.83 34.06 20.48
C ILE A 48 36.18 32.99 21.51
N LYS A 49 37.11 33.28 22.43
CA LYS A 49 37.47 32.36 23.52
C LYS A 49 36.30 31.99 24.42
N LYS A 50 35.39 32.93 24.72
CA LYS A 50 34.15 32.62 25.46
C LYS A 50 33.22 31.73 24.64
N GLY A 51 33.10 31.98 23.34
CA GLY A 51 32.38 31.12 22.41
C GLY A 51 32.92 29.69 22.39
N ILE A 52 34.24 29.53 22.35
CA ILE A 52 34.92 28.23 22.45
C ILE A 52 34.57 27.52 23.77
N ILE A 53 34.68 28.21 24.91
CA ILE A 53 34.31 27.65 26.22
C ILE A 53 32.84 27.18 26.21
N SER A 54 31.95 27.97 25.62
CA SER A 54 30.54 27.61 25.49
C SER A 54 30.32 26.40 24.57
N ALA A 55 31.10 26.27 23.48
CA ALA A 55 31.04 25.13 22.58
C ALA A 55 31.50 23.85 23.29
N THR A 56 32.62 23.92 24.01
CA THR A 56 33.12 22.81 24.83
C THR A 56 32.10 22.38 25.89
N ALA A 57 31.44 23.34 26.55
CA ALA A 57 30.41 23.04 27.55
C ALA A 57 29.13 22.41 26.96
N GLN A 58 28.93 22.52 25.65
CA GLN A 58 27.80 21.93 24.91
C GLN A 58 28.20 20.66 24.14
N ASP A 59 29.40 20.10 24.41
CA ASP A 59 29.98 18.95 23.72
C ASP A 59 30.02 19.13 22.17
N LEU A 60 30.17 20.37 21.70
CA LEU A 60 30.36 20.69 20.29
C LEU A 60 31.83 20.57 19.91
N ASP A 61 32.10 20.09 18.70
CA ASP A 61 33.46 19.98 18.17
C ASP A 61 34.09 21.36 17.95
N VAL A 62 35.04 21.74 18.80
CA VAL A 62 35.68 23.06 18.78
C VAL A 62 36.53 23.23 17.53
N ASP A 63 37.26 22.20 17.10
CA ASP A 63 38.26 22.31 16.05
C ASP A 63 37.60 22.53 14.68
N SER A 64 36.45 21.89 14.43
CA SER A 64 35.67 22.12 13.21
C SER A 64 34.90 23.45 13.22
N ASN A 65 34.45 23.91 14.40
CA ASN A 65 33.65 25.13 14.49
C ASN A 65 34.50 26.41 14.58
N PHE A 66 35.68 26.35 15.20
CA PHE A 66 36.57 27.47 15.48
C PHE A 66 38.00 27.19 14.96
N GLU A 67 38.12 26.94 13.66
CA GLU A 67 39.41 26.64 13.04
C GLU A 67 40.33 27.88 13.10
N HIS A 68 41.34 27.82 13.97
CA HIS A 68 42.33 28.88 14.13
C HIS A 68 43.43 28.77 13.07
N PHE A 69 43.76 29.87 12.41
CA PHE A 69 44.87 29.91 11.46
C PHE A 69 45.61 31.25 11.49
N PRO A 70 46.92 31.25 11.21
CA PRO A 70 47.66 32.48 11.00
C PRO A 70 47.40 33.03 9.59
N GLU A 71 47.10 34.33 9.50
CA GLU A 71 46.92 35.06 8.25
C GLU A 71 48.05 36.08 8.07
N GLU A 72 48.46 36.38 6.83
CA GLU A 72 49.43 37.44 6.57
C GLU A 72 48.86 38.82 6.93
N GLY A 73 49.55 39.55 7.80
CA GLY A 73 49.25 40.93 8.18
C GLY A 73 50.02 41.96 7.36
N SER A 74 49.88 43.25 7.73
CA SER A 74 50.68 44.31 7.10
C SER A 74 52.14 44.18 7.53
N VAL A 75 53.05 44.04 6.57
CA VAL A 75 54.51 43.94 6.78
C VAL A 75 54.94 42.63 7.47
N LYS A 76 54.94 41.51 6.73
CA LYS A 76 55.57 40.21 7.10
C LYS A 76 55.30 39.70 8.53
N THR A 77 54.20 40.10 9.15
CA THR A 77 53.78 39.65 10.46
C THR A 77 52.58 38.75 10.29
N LEU A 78 52.58 37.58 10.94
CA LEU A 78 51.40 36.73 10.99
C LEU A 78 50.44 37.27 12.04
N ARG A 79 49.17 37.43 11.68
CA ARG A 79 48.09 37.80 12.60
C ARG A 79 47.17 36.61 12.81
N GLU A 80 46.66 36.45 14.03
CA GLU A 80 45.68 35.41 14.34
C GLU A 80 44.37 35.65 13.59
N ASN A 81 43.75 34.59 13.11
CA ASN A 81 42.41 34.61 12.53
C ASN A 81 41.70 33.28 12.79
N TYR A 82 40.39 33.26 12.54
CA TYR A 82 39.53 32.09 12.70
C TYR A 82 38.63 31.92 11.49
N ARG A 83 38.46 30.68 11.04
CA ARG A 83 37.33 30.27 10.22
C ARG A 83 36.23 29.81 11.17
N LEU A 84 35.07 30.44 11.07
CA LEU A 84 33.96 30.28 11.99
C LEU A 84 32.76 29.70 11.25
N THR A 85 32.27 28.56 11.72
CA THR A 85 30.99 28.02 11.22
C THR A 85 29.82 28.89 11.69
N ARG A 86 28.63 28.64 11.15
CA ARG A 86 27.40 29.30 11.62
C ARG A 86 27.20 29.14 13.13
N VAL A 87 27.47 27.93 13.65
CA VAL A 87 27.33 27.62 15.08
C VAL A 87 28.34 28.42 15.90
N ALA A 88 29.59 28.52 15.45
CA ALA A 88 30.59 29.34 16.12
C ALA A 88 30.19 30.83 16.15
N CYS A 89 29.71 31.38 15.04
CA CYS A 89 29.22 32.76 14.98
C CYS A 89 28.06 33.01 15.94
N TYR A 90 27.13 32.06 16.07
CA TYR A 90 26.03 32.12 17.04
C TYR A 90 26.54 32.16 18.48
N LEU A 91 27.46 31.26 18.85
CA LEU A 91 28.03 31.22 20.20
C LEU A 91 28.85 32.47 20.54
N ILE A 92 29.57 33.03 19.56
CA ILE A 92 30.28 34.31 19.69
C ILE A 92 29.28 35.45 19.96
N ALA A 93 28.19 35.51 19.19
CA ALA A 93 27.16 36.52 19.38
C ALA A 93 26.45 36.37 20.74
N GLN A 94 26.21 35.14 21.20
CA GLN A 94 25.61 34.87 22.52
C GLN A 94 26.51 35.33 23.67
N ASN A 95 27.83 35.27 23.51
CA ASN A 95 28.82 35.65 24.52
C ASN A 95 29.39 37.09 24.34
N GLY A 96 28.87 37.84 23.37
CA GLY A 96 29.25 39.22 23.09
C GLY A 96 28.70 40.24 24.08
N ASP A 97 29.17 41.48 24.00
CA ASP A 97 28.65 42.58 24.81
C ASP A 97 27.23 42.97 24.38
N VAL A 98 26.24 42.56 25.17
CA VAL A 98 24.80 42.82 24.94
C VAL A 98 24.42 44.30 24.81
N ARG A 99 25.30 45.22 25.22
CA ARG A 99 25.08 46.67 25.07
C ARG A 99 25.31 47.15 23.63
N LYS A 100 25.90 46.32 22.76
CA LYS A 100 26.11 46.62 21.35
C LYS A 100 24.90 46.17 20.52
N SER A 101 24.29 47.09 19.78
CA SER A 101 23.20 46.78 18.85
C SER A 101 23.60 45.74 17.81
N GLU A 102 24.86 45.75 17.40
CA GLU A 102 25.48 44.83 16.45
C GLU A 102 25.44 43.38 16.95
N ILE A 103 25.59 43.17 18.25
CA ILE A 103 25.47 41.85 18.88
C ILE A 103 24.02 41.37 18.83
N ALA A 104 23.05 42.24 19.11
CA ALA A 104 21.63 41.87 19.03
C ALA A 104 21.22 41.49 17.59
N LEU A 105 21.72 42.23 16.59
CA LEU A 105 21.52 41.89 15.17
C LEU A 105 22.12 40.53 14.82
N ALA A 106 23.35 40.26 15.27
CA ALA A 106 24.01 38.98 15.04
C ALA A 106 23.26 37.81 15.70
N GLN A 107 22.79 37.98 16.94
CA GLN A 107 21.98 36.97 17.63
C GLN A 107 20.72 36.63 16.83
N GLY A 108 19.97 37.64 16.36
CA GLY A 108 18.79 37.42 15.53
C GLY A 108 19.09 36.72 14.20
N TYR A 109 20.16 37.16 13.52
CA TYR A 109 20.57 36.58 12.24
C TYR A 109 21.03 35.12 12.38
N PHE A 110 22.00 34.85 13.24
CA PHE A 110 22.57 33.51 13.36
C PHE A 110 21.60 32.52 14.02
N ALA A 111 20.73 32.96 14.95
CA ALA A 111 19.68 32.11 15.52
C ALA A 111 18.57 31.75 14.50
N SER A 112 18.12 32.72 13.68
CA SER A 112 17.10 32.43 12.67
C SER A 112 17.62 31.49 11.58
N GLN A 113 18.92 31.53 11.27
CA GLN A 113 19.52 30.65 10.27
C GLN A 113 19.85 29.25 10.80
N THR A 114 20.18 29.07 12.08
CA THR A 114 20.28 27.72 12.65
C THR A 114 18.93 27.02 12.63
N VAL A 115 17.86 27.70 13.06
CA VAL A 115 16.49 27.16 13.00
C VAL A 115 16.07 26.82 11.56
N ARG A 116 16.41 27.66 10.57
CA ARG A 116 16.13 27.36 9.16
C ARG A 116 16.90 26.14 8.66
N ALA A 117 18.19 25.99 8.96
CA ALA A 117 18.93 24.78 8.56
C ALA A 117 18.42 23.51 9.23
N GLU A 118 18.15 23.56 10.53
CA GLU A 118 17.62 22.42 11.28
C GLU A 118 16.27 21.94 10.75
N ASN A 119 15.42 22.83 10.23
CA ASN A 119 14.11 22.44 9.70
C ASN A 119 14.14 22.11 8.19
N ILE A 120 14.99 22.77 7.41
CA ILE A 120 15.01 22.60 5.94
C ILE A 120 15.77 21.34 5.54
N ILE A 121 16.89 21.02 6.19
CA ILE A 121 17.74 19.87 5.80
C ILE A 121 17.02 18.52 6.01
N PRO A 122 16.36 18.26 7.16
CA PRO A 122 15.58 17.03 7.35
C PRO A 122 14.40 16.95 6.37
N HIS A 123 13.64 18.04 6.20
CA HIS A 123 12.49 18.06 5.30
C HIS A 123 12.88 17.82 3.83
N GLN A 124 14.05 18.33 3.39
CA GLN A 124 14.56 18.05 2.05
C GLN A 124 14.97 16.58 1.90
N SER A 125 15.62 16.01 2.92
CA SER A 125 16.03 14.61 2.94
C SER A 125 14.83 13.66 2.93
N ASP A 126 13.80 13.94 3.72
CA ASP A 126 12.56 13.16 3.76
C ASP A 126 11.83 13.19 2.40
N ARG A 127 11.79 14.35 1.75
CA ARG A 127 11.17 14.50 0.43
C ARG A 127 11.94 13.76 -0.67
N ILE A 128 13.27 13.76 -0.61
CA ILE A 128 14.09 12.97 -1.55
C ILE A 128 13.77 11.49 -1.38
N ARG A 129 13.74 11.00 -0.14
CA ARG A 129 13.42 9.60 0.18
C ARG A 129 12.02 9.21 -0.30
N GLU A 130 11.04 10.08 -0.14
CA GLU A 130 9.67 9.87 -0.64
C GLU A 130 9.65 9.75 -2.17
N LEU A 131 10.37 10.63 -2.88
CA LEU A 131 10.47 10.59 -4.34
C LEU A 131 11.21 9.35 -4.84
N GLU A 132 12.25 8.89 -4.14
CA GLU A 132 12.95 7.64 -4.45
C GLU A 132 12.00 6.44 -4.35
N LEU A 133 11.26 6.34 -3.24
CA LEU A 133 10.28 5.28 -3.03
C LEU A 133 9.16 5.32 -4.07
N HIS A 134 8.73 6.53 -4.46
CA HIS A 134 7.73 6.71 -5.52
C HIS A 134 8.26 6.21 -6.87
N ASN A 135 9.50 6.56 -7.24
CA ASN A 135 10.12 6.08 -8.48
C ASN A 135 10.31 4.56 -8.49
N GLU A 136 10.68 3.97 -7.36
CA GLU A 136 10.79 2.51 -7.24
C GLU A 136 9.43 1.83 -7.46
N ASN A 137 8.37 2.32 -6.80
CA ASN A 137 7.02 1.80 -7.01
C ASN A 137 6.57 1.92 -8.47
N LEU A 138 6.84 3.07 -9.13
CA LEU A 138 6.53 3.24 -10.55
C LEU A 138 7.27 2.22 -11.42
N ARG A 139 8.55 1.95 -11.15
CA ARG A 139 9.31 0.92 -11.87
C ARG A 139 8.71 -0.46 -11.70
N LEU A 140 8.35 -0.84 -10.47
CA LEU A 140 7.70 -2.12 -10.19
C LEU A 140 6.34 -2.23 -10.90
N GLN A 141 5.56 -1.15 -10.95
CA GLN A 141 4.29 -1.12 -11.69
C GLN A 141 4.50 -1.29 -13.19
N VAL A 142 5.51 -0.62 -13.78
CA VAL A 142 5.84 -0.79 -15.20
C VAL A 142 6.22 -2.25 -15.49
N GLN A 143 7.09 -2.84 -14.68
CA GLN A 143 7.49 -4.24 -14.84
C GLN A 143 6.32 -5.22 -14.69
N ALA A 144 5.43 -4.98 -13.72
CA ALA A 144 4.22 -5.78 -13.54
C ALA A 144 3.29 -5.66 -14.75
N ASN A 145 3.11 -4.45 -15.29
CA ASN A 145 2.29 -4.21 -16.48
C ASN A 145 2.88 -4.87 -17.73
N GLU A 146 4.20 -4.86 -17.90
CA GLU A 146 4.87 -5.56 -19.00
C GLU A 146 4.70 -7.08 -18.89
N SER A 147 4.86 -7.62 -17.68
CA SER A 147 4.63 -9.05 -17.41
C SER A 147 3.18 -9.44 -17.69
N LEU A 148 2.22 -8.61 -17.28
CA LEU A 148 0.80 -8.82 -17.56
C LEU A 148 0.50 -8.77 -19.06
N LYS A 149 1.09 -7.84 -19.81
CA LYS A 149 0.96 -7.78 -21.28
C LYS A 149 1.51 -9.05 -21.93
N ALA A 150 2.67 -9.53 -21.50
CA ALA A 150 3.26 -10.76 -22.02
C ALA A 150 2.36 -11.99 -21.73
N LEU A 151 1.83 -12.10 -20.52
CA LEU A 151 0.89 -13.16 -20.15
C LEU A 151 -0.39 -13.10 -20.99
N THR A 152 -0.91 -11.90 -21.22
CA THR A 152 -2.12 -11.68 -22.02
C THR A 152 -1.90 -12.08 -23.47
N ALA A 153 -0.78 -11.68 -24.07
CA ALA A 153 -0.40 -12.08 -25.43
C ALA A 153 -0.23 -13.60 -25.56
N HIS A 154 0.37 -14.24 -24.55
CA HIS A 154 0.50 -15.70 -24.53
C HIS A 154 -0.86 -16.41 -24.44
N ARG A 155 -1.76 -15.90 -23.60
CA ARG A 155 -3.13 -16.40 -23.50
C ARG A 155 -3.89 -16.23 -24.82
N GLU A 156 -3.77 -15.09 -25.47
CA GLU A 156 -4.40 -14.81 -26.77
C GLU A 156 -3.89 -15.79 -27.84
N TYR A 157 -2.59 -16.05 -27.89
CA TYR A 157 -2.01 -17.05 -28.79
C TYR A 157 -2.59 -18.45 -28.53
N ILE A 158 -2.67 -18.88 -27.26
CA ILE A 158 -3.24 -20.18 -26.90
C ILE A 158 -4.69 -20.29 -27.40
N VAL A 159 -5.53 -19.30 -27.13
CA VAL A 159 -6.96 -19.32 -27.51
C VAL A 159 -7.16 -19.31 -29.02
N THR A 160 -6.32 -18.59 -29.77
CA THR A 160 -6.50 -18.39 -31.22
C THR A 160 -5.86 -19.48 -32.07
N SER A 161 -4.76 -20.09 -31.62
CA SER A 161 -3.94 -20.98 -32.44
C SER A 161 -4.09 -22.46 -32.11
N LEU A 162 -4.66 -22.83 -30.95
CA LEU A 162 -4.80 -24.22 -30.51
C LEU A 162 -6.26 -24.70 -30.54
N PRO A 163 -6.51 -26.00 -30.74
CA PRO A 163 -7.85 -26.58 -30.62
C PRO A 163 -8.42 -26.44 -29.19
N LYS A 164 -9.72 -26.11 -29.09
CA LYS A 164 -10.40 -25.79 -27.82
C LYS A 164 -10.17 -26.77 -26.65
N PRO A 165 -10.21 -28.11 -26.84
CA PRO A 165 -9.93 -29.06 -25.76
C PRO A 165 -8.50 -28.96 -25.19
N VAL A 166 -7.55 -28.48 -25.99
CA VAL A 166 -6.16 -28.26 -25.57
C VAL A 166 -6.03 -26.90 -24.87
N CYS A 167 -6.72 -25.87 -25.35
CA CYS A 167 -6.79 -24.56 -24.69
C CYS A 167 -7.35 -24.66 -23.28
N ASP A 168 -8.49 -25.34 -23.11
CA ASP A 168 -9.18 -25.48 -21.83
C ASP A 168 -8.30 -26.19 -20.80
N ARG A 169 -7.54 -27.21 -21.22
CA ARG A 169 -6.55 -27.89 -20.37
C ARG A 169 -5.39 -26.99 -19.96
N ILE A 170 -4.83 -26.21 -20.90
CA ILE A 170 -3.68 -25.32 -20.63
C ILE A 170 -4.08 -24.14 -19.75
N LEU A 171 -5.25 -23.56 -19.98
CA LEU A 171 -5.77 -22.42 -19.22
C LEU A 171 -6.37 -22.83 -17.87
N GLY A 172 -6.36 -24.13 -17.53
CA GLY A 172 -6.91 -24.63 -16.28
C GLY A 172 -8.43 -24.47 -16.19
N VAL A 173 -9.12 -24.39 -17.34
CA VAL A 173 -10.57 -24.48 -17.41
C VAL A 173 -10.93 -25.93 -17.09
N THR A 174 -11.06 -26.23 -15.80
CA THR A 174 -11.92 -27.33 -15.39
C THR A 174 -13.31 -26.94 -15.81
N GLU A 175 -13.98 -27.73 -16.65
CA GLU A 175 -15.42 -27.63 -16.76
C GLU A 175 -16.00 -27.82 -15.35
N VAL A 176 -16.31 -26.72 -14.67
CA VAL A 176 -17.15 -26.76 -13.49
C VAL A 176 -18.55 -26.98 -14.01
N LYS A 177 -18.97 -28.25 -14.10
CA LYS A 177 -20.38 -28.59 -13.96
C LYS A 177 -20.77 -28.22 -12.53
N GLU A 178 -21.22 -26.98 -12.33
CA GLU A 178 -21.87 -26.42 -11.14
C GLU A 178 -21.23 -26.73 -9.76
N ILE A 179 -20.64 -25.72 -9.09
CA ILE A 179 -20.30 -25.80 -7.66
C ILE A 179 -21.34 -25.00 -6.88
N GLU A 180 -22.28 -25.69 -6.23
CA GLU A 180 -23.15 -25.14 -5.18
C GLU A 180 -22.34 -24.96 -3.89
N TYR A 181 -22.23 -23.73 -3.39
CA TYR A 181 -21.89 -23.47 -2.00
C TYR A 181 -23.16 -23.58 -1.15
N ARG A 182 -23.28 -24.70 -0.41
CA ARG A 182 -24.28 -24.84 0.65
C ARG A 182 -23.77 -24.18 1.91
N ASP A 183 -24.40 -23.08 2.26
CA ASP A 183 -24.92 -22.89 3.61
C ASP A 183 -26.13 -21.96 3.51
N ARG A 184 -27.30 -22.58 3.35
CA ARG A 184 -28.57 -21.94 3.70
C ARG A 184 -29.35 -22.94 4.52
N ILE A 185 -29.57 -22.59 5.78
CA ILE A 185 -30.69 -23.11 6.56
C ILE A 185 -31.92 -22.68 5.77
N VAL A 186 -32.47 -23.61 4.98
CA VAL A 186 -33.75 -23.39 4.29
C VAL A 186 -34.82 -23.95 5.21
N VAL A 187 -35.59 -23.02 5.76
CA VAL A 187 -36.84 -23.26 6.45
C VAL A 187 -37.77 -24.03 5.51
N GLU A 188 -38.48 -25.03 6.02
CA GLU A 188 -39.52 -25.76 5.30
C GLU A 188 -40.55 -24.78 4.72
N GLU A 189 -40.42 -24.42 3.44
CA GLU A 189 -41.53 -23.89 2.66
C GLU A 189 -42.14 -25.05 1.88
N GLU A 190 -43.35 -25.43 2.27
CA GLU A 190 -44.22 -26.30 1.47
C GLU A 190 -44.32 -25.73 0.06
N LEU A 191 -43.79 -26.46 -0.93
CA LEU A 191 -43.98 -26.15 -2.35
C LEU A 191 -45.47 -26.23 -2.68
N VAL A 192 -46.15 -25.08 -2.65
CA VAL A 192 -47.49 -24.91 -3.19
C VAL A 192 -47.39 -25.07 -4.71
N ASN A 193 -47.85 -26.20 -5.24
CA ASN A 193 -48.06 -26.37 -6.68
C ASN A 193 -49.24 -25.48 -7.10
N ASP A 194 -48.97 -24.35 -7.71
CA ASP A 194 -49.95 -23.36 -8.14
C ASP A 194 -50.77 -23.81 -9.37
N GLY A 195 -50.49 -25.00 -9.91
CA GLY A 195 -51.19 -25.56 -11.07
C GLY A 195 -50.78 -24.94 -12.41
N SER A 196 -49.71 -24.14 -12.44
CA SER A 196 -49.19 -23.51 -13.66
C SER A 196 -48.51 -24.51 -14.61
N THR A 197 -48.08 -25.67 -14.11
CA THR A 197 -47.38 -26.71 -14.91
C THR A 197 -48.07 -28.07 -14.80
N VAL A 198 -47.92 -28.89 -15.85
CA VAL A 198 -48.45 -30.27 -15.91
C VAL A 198 -47.35 -31.27 -16.23
N ASN A 199 -47.37 -32.42 -15.57
CA ASN A 199 -46.37 -33.46 -15.79
C ASN A 199 -46.70 -34.36 -17.00
N LYS A 200 -45.73 -35.14 -17.48
CA LYS A 200 -45.92 -36.03 -18.64
C LYS A 200 -47.00 -37.10 -18.43
N SER A 201 -47.24 -37.53 -17.19
CA SER A 201 -48.31 -38.49 -16.88
C SER A 201 -49.68 -37.87 -17.11
N GLU A 202 -49.86 -36.60 -16.72
CA GLU A 202 -51.06 -35.80 -16.95
C GLU A 202 -51.30 -35.58 -18.46
N LEU A 203 -50.22 -35.30 -19.22
CA LEU A 203 -50.28 -35.16 -20.67
C LEU A 203 -50.66 -36.48 -21.36
N CYS A 204 -50.10 -37.62 -20.94
CA CYS A 204 -50.50 -38.94 -21.43
C CYS A 204 -52.00 -39.18 -21.18
N LYS A 205 -52.51 -38.81 -20.00
CA LYS A 205 -53.93 -38.92 -19.67
C LYS A 205 -54.82 -38.03 -20.52
N ARG A 206 -54.41 -36.78 -20.74
CA ARG A 206 -55.18 -35.80 -21.51
C ARG A 206 -55.26 -36.16 -22.99
N TYR A 207 -54.16 -36.65 -23.58
CA TYR A 207 -54.07 -36.94 -25.01
C TYR A 207 -54.22 -38.43 -25.36
N GLY A 208 -54.48 -39.29 -24.37
CA GLY A 208 -54.78 -40.71 -24.60
C GLY A 208 -53.57 -41.57 -24.97
N TYR A 209 -52.35 -41.15 -24.62
CA TYR A 209 -51.14 -41.94 -24.88
C TYR A 209 -50.93 -42.99 -23.79
N TYR A 210 -51.53 -44.16 -23.98
CA TYR A 210 -51.41 -45.32 -23.10
C TYR A 210 -50.93 -46.55 -23.85
N THR A 211 -50.11 -47.34 -23.19
CA THR A 211 -49.71 -48.68 -23.64
C THR A 211 -50.91 -49.62 -23.60
N SER A 212 -50.83 -50.77 -24.29
CA SER A 212 -51.87 -51.81 -24.26
C SER A 212 -52.18 -52.36 -22.86
N LYS A 213 -51.30 -52.11 -21.87
CA LYS A 213 -51.48 -52.46 -20.45
C LYS A 213 -52.03 -51.30 -19.60
N GLY A 214 -52.39 -50.17 -20.20
CA GLY A 214 -52.98 -49.02 -19.52
C GLY A 214 -52.00 -48.08 -18.81
N HIS A 215 -50.68 -48.31 -18.92
CA HIS A 215 -49.67 -47.38 -18.41
C HIS A 215 -49.36 -46.27 -19.40
N SER A 216 -48.99 -45.09 -18.92
CA SER A 216 -48.60 -43.93 -19.74
C SER A 216 -47.52 -44.29 -20.76
N ASP A 217 -47.81 -44.09 -22.04
CA ASP A 217 -46.85 -44.30 -23.13
C ASP A 217 -46.08 -43.01 -23.43
N TYR A 218 -45.00 -42.80 -22.68
CA TYR A 218 -44.14 -41.63 -22.87
C TYR A 218 -43.41 -41.63 -24.21
N ARG A 219 -43.22 -42.79 -24.86
CA ARG A 219 -42.54 -42.84 -26.17
C ARG A 219 -43.47 -42.29 -27.25
N ALA A 220 -44.74 -42.70 -27.25
CA ALA A 220 -45.74 -42.16 -28.17
C ALA A 220 -45.97 -40.66 -27.93
N LEU A 221 -46.10 -40.24 -26.67
CA LEU A 221 -46.23 -38.82 -26.30
C LEU A 221 -45.02 -38.00 -26.76
N ASN A 222 -43.78 -38.44 -26.48
CA ASN A 222 -42.58 -37.69 -26.88
C ASN A 222 -42.45 -37.57 -28.41
N ARG A 223 -42.92 -38.56 -29.19
CA ARG A 223 -42.92 -38.47 -30.65
C ARG A 223 -43.88 -37.38 -31.13
N PHE A 224 -45.10 -37.35 -30.59
CA PHE A 224 -46.06 -36.29 -30.87
C PHE A 224 -45.53 -34.91 -30.49
N LEU A 225 -44.91 -34.79 -29.30
CA LEU A 225 -44.31 -33.54 -28.84
C LEU A 225 -43.17 -33.07 -29.76
N ALA A 226 -42.40 -33.99 -30.34
CA ALA A 226 -41.35 -33.67 -31.31
C ALA A 226 -41.92 -33.23 -32.67
N GLU A 227 -43.03 -33.84 -33.13
CA GLU A 227 -43.70 -33.44 -34.37
C GLU A 227 -44.25 -32.01 -34.30
N VAL A 228 -44.79 -31.60 -33.15
CA VAL A 228 -45.25 -30.22 -32.93
C VAL A 228 -44.12 -29.25 -32.56
N GLY A 229 -42.87 -29.73 -32.51
CA GLY A 229 -41.68 -28.94 -32.19
C GLY A 229 -41.62 -28.44 -30.74
N ALA A 230 -42.38 -29.06 -29.83
CA ALA A 230 -42.38 -28.73 -28.42
C ALA A 230 -41.14 -29.28 -27.69
N ASP A 231 -40.44 -30.26 -28.26
CA ASP A 231 -39.20 -30.83 -27.69
C ASP A 231 -37.97 -29.91 -27.82
N LYS A 232 -37.99 -28.96 -28.77
CA LYS A 232 -36.85 -28.09 -29.11
C LYS A 232 -37.03 -26.63 -28.70
N LYS A 233 -38.23 -26.25 -28.26
CA LYS A 233 -38.53 -24.89 -27.81
C LYS A 233 -38.51 -24.86 -26.29
N GLU A 234 -37.51 -24.18 -25.72
CA GLU A 234 -37.34 -24.03 -24.26
C GLU A 234 -38.59 -23.43 -23.60
N ASP A 235 -39.33 -22.56 -24.30
CA ASP A 235 -40.57 -21.92 -23.82
C ASP A 235 -41.73 -22.88 -23.45
N PHE A 236 -41.67 -24.16 -23.85
CA PHE A 236 -42.71 -25.14 -23.55
C PHE A 236 -42.46 -25.96 -22.28
N TRP A 237 -41.25 -25.88 -21.70
CA TRP A 237 -40.86 -26.73 -20.57
C TRP A 237 -40.23 -25.94 -19.44
N ASP A 238 -40.95 -25.87 -18.32
CA ASP A 238 -40.35 -25.47 -17.06
C ASP A 238 -39.63 -26.66 -16.44
N SER A 239 -38.33 -26.49 -16.17
CA SER A 239 -37.53 -27.49 -15.48
C SER A 239 -37.78 -27.39 -13.98
N THR A 240 -38.76 -28.15 -13.47
CA THR A 240 -39.01 -28.25 -12.02
C THR A 240 -38.15 -29.37 -11.42
N MET A 241 -37.19 -29.02 -10.55
CA MET A 241 -36.48 -29.99 -9.71
C MET A 241 -37.34 -30.39 -8.50
N ALA A 242 -37.86 -31.61 -8.49
CA ALA A 242 -38.49 -32.18 -7.30
C ALA A 242 -37.41 -32.80 -6.40
N ILE A 243 -37.12 -32.17 -5.26
CA ILE A 243 -36.23 -32.73 -4.24
C ILE A 243 -36.97 -33.88 -3.54
N ARG A 244 -36.63 -35.13 -3.86
CA ARG A 244 -37.06 -36.28 -3.06
C ARG A 244 -36.13 -36.44 -1.87
N THR A 245 -36.63 -36.16 -0.68
CA THR A 245 -35.94 -36.54 0.56
C THR A 245 -36.14 -38.03 0.81
N ASN A 246 -35.09 -38.83 0.63
CA ASN A 246 -35.05 -40.19 1.15
C ASN A 246 -34.70 -40.11 2.63
N LYS A 247 -35.53 -40.71 3.49
CA LYS A 247 -35.17 -40.89 4.90
C LYS A 247 -34.11 -41.97 4.99
N GLU A 248 -32.86 -41.56 5.09
CA GLU A 248 -31.74 -42.47 5.33
C GLU A 248 -31.57 -42.70 6.83
N PHE A 249 -31.42 -43.96 7.23
CA PHE A 249 -31.21 -44.27 8.63
C PHE A 249 -29.78 -43.88 9.04
N LYS A 250 -29.66 -43.07 10.09
CA LYS A 250 -28.37 -42.59 10.57
C LYS A 250 -27.50 -43.75 11.05
N ARG A 251 -26.33 -43.88 10.43
CA ARG A 251 -25.41 -45.02 10.61
C ARG A 251 -24.96 -45.21 12.06
N GLU A 252 -24.83 -44.13 12.82
CA GLU A 252 -24.45 -44.14 14.24
C GLU A 252 -25.48 -44.83 15.15
N TYR A 253 -26.74 -44.95 14.70
CA TYR A 253 -27.79 -45.69 15.41
C TYR A 253 -27.90 -47.15 14.96
N LEU A 254 -27.06 -47.60 14.01
CA LEU A 254 -27.04 -49.02 13.62
C LEU A 254 -26.73 -49.94 14.79
N PRO A 255 -25.74 -49.66 15.68
CA PRO A 255 -25.49 -50.52 16.84
C PRO A 255 -26.68 -50.57 17.82
N MET A 256 -27.45 -49.48 17.92
CA MET A 256 -28.70 -49.47 18.67
C MET A 256 -29.72 -50.41 18.02
N LEU A 257 -29.92 -50.30 16.70
CA LEU A 257 -30.77 -51.20 15.92
C LEU A 257 -30.32 -52.66 16.05
N ASP A 258 -29.02 -52.95 15.95
CA ASP A 258 -28.45 -54.28 16.10
C ASP A 258 -28.71 -54.83 17.51
N LYS A 259 -28.61 -53.99 18.54
CA LYS A 259 -28.94 -54.37 19.92
C LYS A 259 -30.43 -54.63 20.10
N TYR A 260 -31.30 -53.83 19.51
CA TYR A 260 -32.74 -54.08 19.49
C TYR A 260 -33.09 -55.32 18.67
N PHE A 261 -32.39 -55.58 17.58
CA PHE A 261 -32.58 -56.76 16.74
C PHE A 261 -32.13 -58.04 17.46
N GLN A 262 -30.98 -58.01 18.13
CA GLN A 262 -30.49 -59.11 18.97
C GLN A 262 -31.38 -59.36 20.19
N ASN A 263 -31.92 -58.30 20.80
CA ASN A 263 -32.86 -58.41 21.92
C ASN A 263 -34.27 -58.83 21.49
N GLY A 264 -34.71 -58.40 20.30
CA GLY A 264 -35.99 -58.78 19.70
C GLY A 264 -36.01 -60.21 19.16
N ASN A 265 -34.87 -60.70 18.64
CA ASN A 265 -34.74 -62.09 18.21
C ASN A 265 -34.69 -63.08 19.38
N ARG A 266 -34.43 -62.63 20.62
CA ARG A 266 -34.66 -63.46 21.82
C ARG A 266 -36.15 -63.63 22.15
N GLN A 267 -37.04 -62.78 21.63
CA GLN A 267 -38.50 -62.93 21.77
C GLN A 267 -39.20 -63.54 20.54
N MET A 268 -38.54 -63.64 19.36
CA MET A 268 -39.09 -64.40 18.23
C MET A 268 -38.85 -65.92 18.32
N TYR A 269 -37.93 -66.38 19.17
CA TYR A 269 -37.60 -67.81 19.35
C TYR A 269 -37.78 -68.30 20.80
N LEU A 270 -38.68 -67.68 21.55
CA LEU A 270 -39.23 -68.21 22.81
C LEU A 270 -40.75 -68.24 22.67
N GLY A 271 -41.21 -69.22 21.90
CA GLY A 271 -42.61 -69.43 21.53
C GLY A 271 -42.78 -70.68 20.65
N GLU A 272 -42.06 -71.75 20.98
CA GLU A 272 -42.57 -73.13 20.92
C GLU A 272 -42.66 -73.64 22.35
#